data_AF-A0A9W7NH94-F1
#
_entry.id   AF-A0A9W7NH94-F1
#
_cell.length_a   1.000
_cell.length_b   1.000
_cell.length_c   1.000
_cell.angle_alpha   90.00
_cell.angle_beta   90.00
_cell.angle_gamma   90.00
#
_symmetry.space_group_name_H-M   'P 1'
#
loop_
_entity.id
_entity.type
_entity.pdbx_description
1 polymer ?
#
loop_
_entity_poly.entity_id
_entity_poly.type
_entity_poly.pdbx_seq_one_letter_code
_entity_poly.pdbx_strand_id
1 'polypeptide(L)'
;MSTVRTVSEHGSLRLVEREGRYAVVEARDGTLYGLHGEEGERPSAPDRPNAAEAIEAVVAPGDWGTEDDARRRFEELAARGDELARKIW
;
A
#
# COMPACT_ATOMS: atom_id res chain seq x y z
N MET A 1 -7.98 -6.11 -18.69
CA MET A 1 -8.08 -5.39 -17.40
C MET A 1 -7.17 -6.11 -16.44
N SER A 2 -6.08 -5.48 -16.02
CA SER A 2 -5.18 -6.08 -15.04
C SER A 2 -5.91 -6.14 -13.70
N THR A 3 -6.04 -7.35 -13.15
CA THR A 3 -6.72 -7.56 -11.86
C THR A 3 -5.69 -7.33 -10.77
N VAL A 4 -5.86 -6.27 -9.99
CA VAL A 4 -5.10 -6.07 -8.76
C VAL A 4 -5.84 -6.77 -7.62
N ARG A 5 -5.11 -7.51 -6.78
CA ARG A 5 -5.67 -8.14 -5.58
C ARG A 5 -4.84 -7.83 -4.36
N THR A 6 -5.50 -7.76 -3.21
CA THR A 6 -4.83 -7.70 -1.92
C THR A 6 -4.33 -9.10 -1.54
N VAL A 7 -3.05 -9.22 -1.24
CA VAL A 7 -2.43 -10.48 -0.82
C VAL A 7 -2.17 -10.54 0.69
N SER A 8 -2.05 -9.38 1.35
CA SER A 8 -1.88 -9.28 2.80
C SER A 8 -2.35 -7.93 3.32
N GLU A 9 -2.84 -7.87 4.55
CA GLU A 9 -3.28 -6.64 5.22
C GLU A 9 -2.74 -6.61 6.65
N HIS A 10 -2.35 -5.42 7.13
CA HIS A 10 -1.91 -5.19 8.50
C HIS A 10 -2.15 -3.73 8.91
N GLY A 11 -3.09 -3.51 9.84
CA GLY A 11 -3.50 -2.16 10.22
C GLY A 11 -4.05 -1.40 9.01
N SER A 12 -3.47 -0.24 8.71
CA SER A 12 -3.78 0.53 7.50
C SER A 12 -2.96 0.11 6.28
N LEU A 13 -2.05 -0.85 6.37
CA LEU A 13 -1.20 -1.25 5.24
C LEU A 13 -1.82 -2.42 4.48
N ARG A 14 -1.73 -2.37 3.15
CA ARG A 14 -2.09 -3.48 2.25
C ARG A 14 -0.93 -3.79 1.31
N LEU A 15 -0.57 -5.07 1.23
CA LEU A 15 0.28 -5.61 0.19
C LEU A 15 -0.63 -6.06 -0.96
N VAL A 16 -0.35 -5.56 -2.16
CA VAL A 16 -1.17 -5.78 -3.35
C VAL A 16 -0.33 -6.39 -4.47
N GLU A 17 -0.98 -7.23 -5.29
CA GLU A 17 -0.35 -7.91 -6.42
C GLU A 17 -1.09 -7.60 -7.71
N ARG A 18 -0.31 -7.41 -8.78
CA ARG A 18 -0.76 -7.19 -10.15
C ARG A 18 0.19 -7.87 -11.13
N GLU A 19 -0.29 -8.88 -11.83
CA GLU A 19 0.43 -9.56 -12.92
C GLU A 19 1.85 -10.01 -12.51
N GLY A 20 2.00 -10.51 -11.27
CA GLY A 20 3.27 -10.97 -10.69
C GLY A 20 4.16 -9.85 -10.14
N ARG A 21 3.67 -8.61 -10.09
CA ARG A 21 4.33 -7.47 -9.44
C ARG A 21 3.61 -7.09 -8.17
N TYR A 22 4.37 -6.63 -7.19
CA TYR A 22 3.87 -6.36 -5.85
C TYR A 22 4.17 -4.94 -5.44
N ALA A 23 3.25 -4.34 -4.69
CA ALA A 23 3.38 -3.00 -4.14
C ALA A 23 2.71 -2.93 -2.77
N VAL A 24 3.03 -1.90 -2.00
CA VAL A 24 2.39 -1.63 -0.71
C VAL A 24 1.66 -0.30 -0.80
N VAL A 25 0.42 -0.26 -0.32
CA VAL A 25 -0.41 0.93 -0.21
C VAL A 25 -0.91 1.08 1.21
N GLU A 26 -1.25 2.31 1.60
CA GLU A 26 -1.94 2.57 2.86
C GLU A 26 -3.43 2.78 2.57
N ALA A 27 -4.30 1.99 3.20
CA ALA A 27 -5.75 2.14 3.18
C ALA A 27 -6.23 2.67 4.54
N ARG A 28 -6.77 3.89 4.54
CA ARG A 28 -7.27 4.54 5.74
C ARG A 28 -8.50 5.39 5.42
N ASP A 29 -9.53 5.31 6.28
CA ASP A 29 -10.74 6.13 6.18
C ASP A 29 -11.39 6.09 4.78
N GLY A 30 -11.38 4.92 4.14
CA GLY A 30 -11.93 4.72 2.79
C GLY A 30 -11.11 5.34 1.66
N THR A 31 -9.85 5.69 1.93
CA THR A 31 -8.91 6.28 0.98
C THR A 31 -7.64 5.45 0.92
N LEU A 32 -7.16 5.19 -0.30
CA LEU A 32 -5.86 4.61 -0.58
C LEU A 32 -4.84 5.72 -0.74
N TYR A 33 -3.68 5.56 -0.14
CA TYR A 33 -2.53 6.45 -0.23
C TYR A 33 -1.32 5.67 -0.76
N GLY A 34 -0.64 6.27 -1.72
CA GLY A 34 0.68 5.86 -2.16
C GLY A 34 1.70 6.06 -1.05
N LEU A 35 2.72 5.20 -1.03
CA LEU A 35 3.82 5.32 -0.07
C LEU A 35 4.98 6.18 -0.57
N HIS A 36 4.89 6.67 -1.80
CA HIS A 36 5.84 7.64 -2.35
C HIS A 36 5.33 9.08 -2.16
N GLY A 37 6.26 10.01 -2.04
CA GLY A 37 5.97 11.43 -1.82
C GLY A 37 5.93 11.84 -0.35
N GLU A 38 6.07 13.14 -0.11
CA GLU A 38 6.01 13.73 1.23
C GLU A 38 4.56 13.80 1.75
N GLU A 39 4.40 13.91 3.07
CA GLU A 39 3.09 14.03 3.71
C GLU A 39 2.35 15.28 3.18
N GLY A 40 1.18 15.08 2.58
CA GLY A 40 0.40 16.13 1.89
C GLY A 40 0.51 16.11 0.36
N GLU A 41 1.54 15.47 -0.21
CA GLU A 41 1.72 15.30 -1.66
C GLU A 41 1.56 13.84 -2.11
N ARG A 42 1.38 12.92 -1.17
CA ARG A 42 1.13 11.51 -1.47
C ARG A 42 -0.08 11.35 -2.38
N PRO A 43 0.05 10.65 -3.51
CA PRO A 43 -1.11 10.32 -4.33
C PRO A 43 -2.14 9.56 -3.51
N SER A 44 -3.39 9.98 -3.64
CA SER A 44 -4.50 9.36 -2.94
C SER A 44 -5.67 9.11 -3.88
N ALA A 45 -6.37 8.01 -3.67
CA ALA A 45 -7.56 7.66 -4.44
C ALA A 45 -8.62 7.02 -3.53
N PRO A 46 -9.93 7.21 -3.80
CA PRO A 46 -10.98 6.55 -3.04
C PRO A 46 -10.85 5.01 -3.09
N ASP A 47 -10.92 4.35 -1.94
CA ASP A 47 -10.98 2.89 -1.82
C ASP A 47 -12.36 2.39 -2.24
N ARG A 48 -12.53 2.12 -3.54
CA ARG A 48 -13.80 1.73 -4.18
C ARG A 48 -13.76 0.29 -4.67
N PRO A 49 -14.92 -0.35 -4.95
CA PRO A 49 -14.97 -1.74 -5.43
C PRO A 49 -14.11 -2.04 -6.67
N ASN A 50 -13.79 -1.04 -7.51
CA ASN A 50 -12.72 -1.12 -8.52
C ASN A 50 -11.36 -0.70 -7.93
N ALA A 51 -10.92 -1.38 -6.87
CA ALA A 51 -9.70 -1.02 -6.14
C ALA A 51 -8.46 -1.06 -7.05
N ALA A 52 -8.48 -1.85 -8.12
CA ALA A 52 -7.38 -1.93 -9.08
C ALA A 52 -7.01 -0.59 -9.72
N GLU A 53 -7.99 0.17 -10.22
CA GLU A 53 -7.71 1.49 -10.82
C GLU A 53 -7.23 2.49 -9.77
N ALA A 54 -7.79 2.44 -8.56
CA ALA A 54 -7.39 3.31 -7.47
C ALA A 54 -5.95 3.01 -7.01
N ILE A 55 -5.57 1.73 -6.91
CA ILE A 55 -4.20 1.30 -6.59
C ILE A 55 -3.23 1.74 -7.68
N GLU A 56 -3.55 1.53 -8.95
CA GLU A 56 -2.69 1.94 -10.07
C GLU A 56 -2.49 3.46 -10.13
N ALA A 57 -3.49 4.24 -9.69
CA ALA A 57 -3.39 5.69 -9.61
C ALA A 57 -2.46 6.18 -8.49
N VAL A 58 -2.30 5.40 -7.41
CA VAL A 58 -1.52 5.80 -6.23
C VAL A 58 -0.18 5.11 -6.09
N VAL A 59 0.09 4.05 -6.86
CA VAL A 59 1.38 3.35 -6.88
C VAL A 59 2.20 3.86 -8.05
N ALA A 60 3.39 4.42 -7.80
CA ALA A 60 4.24 4.88 -8.88
C ALA A 60 4.75 3.69 -9.70
N PRO A 61 5.00 3.83 -11.00
CA PRO A 61 5.51 2.74 -11.83
C PRO A 61 6.78 2.06 -11.29
N GLY A 62 7.63 2.81 -10.56
CA GLY A 62 8.84 2.30 -9.93
C GLY A 62 8.66 1.62 -8.56
N ASP A 63 7.47 1.72 -7.96
CA ASP A 63 7.16 1.10 -6.67
C ASP A 63 6.72 -0.36 -6.81
N TRP A 64 6.27 -0.75 -8.01
CA TRP A 64 5.98 -2.14 -8.35
C TRP A 64 7.27 -2.95 -8.43
N GLY A 65 7.40 -3.96 -7.58
CA GLY A 65 8.59 -4.79 -7.47
C GLY A 65 8.30 -6.28 -7.43
N THR A 66 9.30 -7.04 -6.96
CA THR A 66 9.19 -8.46 -6.65
C THR A 66 8.36 -8.67 -5.40
N GLU A 67 7.85 -9.89 -5.19
CA GLU A 67 7.14 -10.22 -3.95
C GLU A 67 8.04 -10.02 -2.73
N ASP A 68 9.28 -10.51 -2.77
CA ASP A 68 10.21 -10.44 -1.64
C ASP A 68 10.51 -8.99 -1.23
N ASP A 69 10.74 -8.11 -2.21
CA ASP A 69 11.02 -6.70 -1.92
C ASP A 69 9.80 -5.98 -1.34
N ALA A 70 8.61 -6.22 -1.90
CA ALA A 70 7.38 -5.61 -1.42
C ALA A 70 6.98 -6.17 -0.04
N ARG A 71 7.17 -7.47 0.18
CA ARG A 71 6.93 -8.14 1.46
C ARG A 71 7.83 -7.59 2.56
N ARG A 72 9.14 -7.49 2.29
CA ARG A 72 10.10 -6.91 3.23
C ARG A 72 9.70 -5.47 3.61
N ARG A 73 9.36 -4.63 2.63
CA ARG A 73 8.88 -3.27 2.89
C ARG A 73 7.60 -3.24 3.71
N PHE A 74 6.65 -4.13 3.41
CA PHE A 74 5.40 -4.25 4.14
C PHE A 74 5.66 -4.58 5.63
N GLU A 75 6.53 -5.54 5.90
CA GLU A 75 6.89 -5.96 7.26
C GLU A 75 7.64 -4.85 8.02
N GLU A 76 8.58 -4.15 7.38
CA GLU A 76 9.29 -3.01 7.97
C GLU A 76 8.32 -1.89 8.37
N LEU A 77 7.36 -1.56 7.51
CA LEU A 77 6.36 -0.53 7.77
C LEU A 77 5.38 -0.97 8.86
N ALA A 78 4.93 -2.22 8.85
CA ALA A 78 4.06 -2.79 9.88
C ALA A 78 4.75 -2.73 11.25
N ALA A 79 5.99 -3.21 11.34
CA ALA A 79 6.77 -3.19 12.58
C ALA A 79 6.98 -1.76 13.11
N ARG A 80 7.27 -0.80 12.23
CA ARG A 80 7.40 0.62 12.60
C ARG A 80 6.07 1.21 13.08
N GLY A 81 4.96 0.86 12.43
CA GLY A 81 3.61 1.25 12.85
C GLY A 81 3.27 0.71 14.25
N ASP A 82 3.58 -0.55 14.51
CA ASP A 82 3.34 -1.19 15.80
C ASP A 82 4.23 -0.64 16.92
N GLU A 83 5.48 -0.31 16.61
CA GLU A 83 6.35 0.38 17.56
C GLU A 83 5.80 1.77 17.91
N LEU A 84 5.32 2.51 16.91
CA LEU A 84 4.75 3.83 17.12
C LEU A 84 3.46 3.75 17.96
N ALA A 85 2.56 2.81 17.64
CA ALA A 85 1.33 2.60 18.38
C ALA A 85 1.58 2.27 19.86
N ARG A 86 2.64 1.50 20.17
CA ARG A 86 3.06 1.19 21.54
C ARG A 86 3.66 2.36 22.32
N LYS A 87 4.19 3.37 21.63
CA LYS A 87 4.81 4.55 22.25
C LYS A 87 3.83 5.71 22.49
N ILE A 88 2.73 5.76 21.74
CA ILE A 88 1.72 6.82 21.82
C ILE A 88 0.66 6.51 22.89
N TRP A 89 0.54 5.25 23.32
CA TRP A 89 -0.44 4.82 24.32
C TRP A 89 0.15 4.66 25.72
#